data_AF-A0A2J6MRI4-F1
#
_entry.id   AF-A0A2J6MRI4-F1
#
_cell.length_a   1.000
_cell.length_b   1.000
_cell.length_c   1.000
_cell.angle_alpha   90.00
_cell.angle_beta   90.00
_cell.angle_gamma   90.00
#
_symmetry.space_group_name_H-M   'P 1'
#
loop_
_entity.id
_entity.type
_entity.pdbx_description
1 polymer ?
#
loop_
_entity_poly.entity_id
_entity_poly.type
_entity_poly.pdbx_seq_one_letter_code
_entity_poly.pdbx_strand_id
1 'polypeptide(L)'
;MARRPGVAFASLVSLLILNLGRLAFPVAAPLAAGRLHAMTSMFVGLQTLIGTALSVYVIRYMLLDDHERDSSGEFFRAWLRYVRVNVMLGFIMSIPVVAIVLAVLVGLPHLLHAWGLPARPLAMKFLVVVLTLAAVCIMLAVYFRFGLLGCHVAIGGQASWRAAWRDSREHVWSIFAAHFVTWLPILAVWIALFVVMHVHAKSVGVPVSPGWIACLRVFGSFVGTYTSSACASWLYRRFAARLLFET
;
A
#
# COMPACT_ATOMS: atom_id res chain seq x y z
N MET A 1 11.58 13.19 2.92
CA MET A 1 10.49 12.30 2.47
C MET A 1 10.78 10.82 2.39
N ALA A 2 10.69 10.15 3.52
CA ALA A 2 10.36 8.73 3.60
C ALA A 2 9.38 8.17 2.55
N ARG A 3 9.67 6.94 2.13
CA ARG A 3 8.74 6.00 1.53
C ARG A 3 7.95 5.33 2.62
N ARG A 4 6.77 5.03 2.14
CA ARG A 4 5.64 4.53 2.84
C ARG A 4 5.81 3.05 3.25
N PRO A 5 4.91 2.57 4.10
CA PRO A 5 4.60 1.15 4.33
C PRO A 5 4.00 0.46 3.09
N GLY A 6 4.64 0.56 1.93
CA GLY A 6 4.09 0.20 0.61
C GLY A 6 3.44 -1.17 0.58
N VAL A 7 4.00 -2.13 1.31
CA VAL A 7 3.45 -3.49 1.36
C VAL A 7 2.37 -3.64 2.42
N ALA A 8 2.38 -2.93 3.54
CA ALA A 8 1.23 -2.96 4.45
C ALA A 8 0.01 -2.28 3.83
N PHE A 9 0.21 -1.17 3.13
CA PHE A 9 -0.86 -0.43 2.49
C PHE A 9 -1.33 -1.09 1.19
N ALA A 10 -0.42 -1.57 0.32
CA ALA A 10 -0.84 -2.34 -0.84
C ALA A 10 -1.47 -3.67 -0.43
N SER A 11 -1.05 -4.29 0.68
CA SER A 11 -1.71 -5.48 1.25
C SER A 11 -3.06 -5.14 1.90
N LEU A 12 -3.18 -4.03 2.63
CA LEU A 12 -4.44 -3.55 3.19
C LEU A 12 -5.42 -3.14 2.09
N VAL A 13 -4.95 -2.45 1.05
CA VAL A 13 -5.73 -2.08 -0.13
C VAL A 13 -6.05 -3.33 -0.96
N SER A 14 -5.14 -4.30 -1.09
CA SER A 14 -5.44 -5.58 -1.74
C SER A 14 -6.47 -6.39 -0.93
N LEU A 15 -6.37 -6.43 0.40
CA LEU A 15 -7.35 -7.04 1.29
C LEU A 15 -8.68 -6.29 1.23
N LEU A 16 -8.66 -4.97 1.17
CA LEU A 16 -9.83 -4.11 1.04
C LEU A 16 -10.49 -4.32 -0.33
N ILE A 17 -9.74 -4.37 -1.43
CA ILE A 17 -10.23 -4.65 -2.78
C ILE A 17 -10.78 -6.08 -2.87
N LEU A 18 -10.08 -7.06 -2.29
CA LEU A 18 -10.55 -8.46 -2.22
C LEU A 18 -11.83 -8.60 -1.38
N ASN A 19 -11.96 -7.84 -0.29
CA ASN A 19 -13.16 -7.83 0.56
C ASN A 19 -14.31 -6.99 -0.04
N LEU A 20 -14.02 -5.86 -0.68
CA LEU A 20 -15.00 -5.04 -1.41
C LEU A 20 -15.54 -5.78 -2.64
N GLY A 21 -14.69 -6.54 -3.34
CA GLY A 21 -15.13 -7.44 -4.41
C GLY A 21 -16.14 -8.48 -3.93
N ARG A 22 -16.11 -8.90 -2.67
CA ARG A 22 -17.12 -9.81 -2.09
C ARG A 22 -18.41 -9.10 -1.67
N LEU A 23 -18.32 -7.87 -1.17
CA LEU A 23 -19.51 -7.06 -0.87
C LEU A 23 -20.29 -6.71 -2.15
N ALA A 24 -19.57 -6.50 -3.27
CA ALA A 24 -20.18 -6.26 -4.57
C ALA A 24 -20.70 -7.54 -5.25
N PHE A 25 -20.11 -8.71 -4.94
CA PHE A 25 -20.48 -10.01 -5.50
C PHE A 25 -20.59 -11.09 -4.40
N PRO A 26 -21.73 -11.17 -3.68
CA PRO A 26 -21.94 -12.19 -2.67
C PRO A 26 -22.10 -13.56 -3.34
N VAL A 27 -20.99 -14.27 -3.53
CA VAL A 27 -21.00 -15.68 -3.91
C VAL A 27 -21.23 -16.48 -2.63
N ALA A 28 -22.36 -17.20 -2.55
CA ALA A 28 -22.62 -18.16 -1.48
C ALA A 28 -21.50 -19.22 -1.47
N ALA A 29 -20.52 -19.04 -0.59
CA ALA A 29 -19.31 -19.84 -0.61
C ALA A 29 -19.40 -20.94 0.47
N PRO A 30 -19.11 -22.22 0.13
CA PRO A 30 -19.18 -23.33 1.08
C PRO A 30 -18.16 -23.17 2.22
N LEU A 31 -18.35 -23.88 3.35
CA LEU A 31 -17.48 -23.84 4.55
C LEU A 31 -15.96 -23.95 4.25
N ALA A 32 -15.58 -24.69 3.20
CA ALA A 32 -14.20 -24.80 2.72
C ALA A 32 -13.61 -23.47 2.22
N ALA A 33 -14.42 -22.61 1.60
CA ALA A 33 -14.01 -21.28 1.16
C ALA A 33 -13.76 -20.31 2.32
N GLY A 34 -14.44 -20.52 3.46
CA GLY A 34 -14.19 -19.77 4.70
C GLY A 34 -12.81 -20.05 5.27
N ARG A 35 -12.41 -21.33 5.34
CA ARG A 35 -11.07 -21.74 5.84
C ARG A 35 -9.94 -21.23 4.96
N LEU A 36 -10.05 -21.40 3.63
CA LEU A 36 -9.07 -20.89 2.68
C LEU A 36 -8.90 -19.37 2.78
N HIS A 37 -9.99 -18.64 3.03
CA HIS A 37 -9.96 -17.20 3.21
C HIS A 37 -9.23 -16.79 4.49
N ALA A 38 -9.52 -17.43 5.63
CA ALA A 38 -8.82 -17.18 6.88
C ALA A 38 -7.32 -17.45 6.76
N MET A 39 -6.92 -18.53 6.08
CA MET A 39 -5.51 -18.82 5.82
C MET A 39 -4.85 -17.75 4.94
N THR A 40 -5.55 -17.30 3.90
CA THR A 40 -5.04 -16.26 2.99
C THR A 40 -4.91 -14.92 3.71
N SER A 41 -5.87 -14.53 4.55
CA SER A 41 -5.81 -13.28 5.30
C SER A 41 -4.73 -13.30 6.37
N MET A 42 -4.56 -14.43 7.09
CA MET A 42 -3.45 -14.64 8.01
C MET A 42 -2.10 -14.51 7.31
N PHE A 43 -1.95 -15.14 6.14
CA PHE A 43 -0.73 -15.06 5.35
C PHE A 43 -0.41 -13.62 4.92
N VAL A 44 -1.39 -12.89 4.40
CA VAL A 44 -1.21 -11.48 4.01
C VAL A 44 -0.91 -10.61 5.24
N GLY A 45 -1.52 -10.88 6.38
CA GLY A 45 -1.24 -10.21 7.65
C GLY A 45 0.20 -10.44 8.10
N LEU A 46 0.67 -11.68 8.07
CA LEU A 46 2.05 -12.04 8.40
C LEU A 46 3.05 -11.39 7.44
N GLN A 47 2.82 -11.51 6.13
CA GLN A 47 3.64 -10.86 5.09
C GLN A 47 3.71 -9.34 5.31
N THR A 48 2.61 -8.72 5.71
CA THR A 48 2.54 -7.30 6.04
C THR A 48 3.38 -6.96 7.27
N LEU A 49 3.27 -7.73 8.35
CA LEU A 49 4.06 -7.53 9.56
C LEU A 49 5.56 -7.65 9.27
N ILE A 50 5.98 -8.71 8.57
CA ILE A 50 7.38 -8.89 8.17
C ILE A 50 7.83 -7.73 7.26
N GLY A 51 7.01 -7.31 6.31
CA GLY A 51 7.28 -6.17 5.44
C GLY A 51 7.49 -4.86 6.22
N THR A 52 6.69 -4.59 7.26
CA THR A 52 6.89 -3.41 8.12
C THR A 52 8.17 -3.50 8.95
N ALA A 53 8.50 -4.67 9.48
CA ALA A 53 9.75 -4.89 10.21
C ALA A 53 10.96 -4.69 9.29
N LEU A 54 10.93 -5.27 8.10
CA LEU A 54 11.95 -5.08 7.06
C LEU A 54 12.08 -3.60 6.68
N SER A 55 10.96 -2.87 6.58
CA SER A 55 10.99 -1.45 6.26
C SER A 55 11.72 -0.63 7.32
N VAL A 56 11.39 -0.86 8.59
CA VAL A 56 12.04 -0.18 9.73
C VAL A 56 13.51 -0.54 9.81
N TYR A 57 13.86 -1.81 9.59
CA TYR A 57 15.24 -2.27 9.55
C TYR A 57 16.06 -1.53 8.48
N VAL A 58 15.57 -1.51 7.23
CA VAL A 58 16.25 -0.82 6.12
C VAL A 58 16.33 0.69 6.38
N ILE A 59 15.28 1.30 6.93
CA ILE A 59 15.29 2.73 7.22
C ILE A 59 16.34 3.06 8.28
N ARG A 60 16.36 2.34 9.40
CA ARG A 60 17.34 2.54 10.48
C ARG A 60 18.76 2.30 9.97
N TYR A 61 18.98 1.21 9.23
CA TYR A 61 20.27 0.91 8.62
C TYR A 61 20.75 2.04 7.70
N MET A 62 19.85 2.63 6.92
CA MET A 62 20.20 3.70 5.98
C MET A 62 20.24 5.09 6.62
N LEU A 63 19.76 5.32 7.83
CA LEU A 63 19.65 6.66 8.44
C LEU A 63 20.43 6.84 9.75
N LEU A 64 20.63 5.78 10.53
CA LEU A 64 21.33 5.82 11.82
C LEU A 64 22.77 5.35 11.65
N ASP A 65 23.69 5.91 12.44
CA ASP A 65 25.08 5.48 12.50
C ASP A 65 25.23 4.16 13.29
N ASP A 66 26.37 3.47 13.13
CA ASP A 66 26.58 2.13 13.68
C ASP A 66 26.36 2.03 15.20
N HIS A 67 26.69 3.09 15.94
CA HIS A 67 26.53 3.13 17.41
C HIS A 67 25.06 3.16 17.88
N GLU A 68 24.12 3.60 17.04
CA GLU A 68 22.69 3.69 17.39
C GLU A 68 21.88 2.46 16.92
N ARG A 69 22.57 1.47 16.31
CA ARG A 69 21.92 0.28 15.71
C ARG A 69 21.74 -0.88 16.70
N ASP A 70 22.60 -1.00 17.71
CA ASP A 70 22.73 -2.23 18.51
C ASP A 70 21.71 -2.40 19.65
N SER A 71 20.81 -1.43 19.85
CA SER A 71 19.76 -1.51 20.88
C SER A 71 18.54 -2.30 20.36
N SER A 72 18.59 -3.64 20.45
CA SER A 72 17.48 -4.53 20.06
C SER A 72 16.11 -4.11 20.64
N GLY A 73 16.09 -3.59 21.87
CA GLY A 73 14.89 -3.07 22.52
C GLY A 73 14.35 -1.76 21.92
N GLU A 74 15.18 -0.94 21.27
CA GLU A 74 14.72 0.26 20.57
C GLU A 74 14.15 -0.07 19.20
N PHE A 75 14.69 -1.08 18.52
CA PHE A 75 14.14 -1.56 17.25
C PHE A 75 12.66 -1.96 17.41
N PHE A 76 12.33 -2.78 18.41
CA PHE A 76 10.96 -3.22 18.64
C PHE A 76 10.01 -2.05 18.93
N ARG A 77 10.44 -1.08 19.76
CA ARG A 77 9.65 0.13 20.07
C ARG A 77 9.46 1.02 18.84
N ALA A 78 10.49 1.18 18.01
CA ALA A 78 10.41 1.93 16.76
C ALA A 78 9.47 1.22 15.77
N TRP A 79 9.58 -0.10 15.64
CA TRP A 79 8.70 -0.91 14.81
C TRP A 79 7.24 -0.81 15.24
N LEU A 80 6.94 -0.91 16.54
CA LEU A 80 5.58 -0.80 17.04
C LEU A 80 4.99 0.60 16.79
N ARG A 81 5.77 1.66 16.98
CA ARG A 81 5.37 3.03 16.63
C ARG A 81 5.09 3.17 15.13
N TYR A 82 5.95 2.58 14.29
CA TYR A 82 5.78 2.57 12.84
C TYR A 82 4.48 1.84 12.44
N VAL A 83 4.25 0.63 12.95
CA VAL A 83 3.01 -0.13 12.71
C VAL A 83 1.79 0.68 13.11
N ARG A 84 1.78 1.27 14.31
CA ARG A 84 0.67 2.10 14.80
C ARG A 84 0.36 3.25 13.84
N VAL A 85 1.37 3.99 13.40
CA VAL A 85 1.20 5.11 12.47
C VAL A 85 0.66 4.62 11.13
N ASN A 86 1.14 3.50 10.60
CA ASN A 86 0.67 2.97 9.33
C ASN A 86 -0.74 2.41 9.38
N VAL A 87 -1.14 1.80 10.50
CA VAL A 87 -2.51 1.36 10.74
C VAL A 87 -3.45 2.56 10.83
N MET A 88 -3.10 3.58 11.62
CA MET A 88 -3.88 4.83 11.70
C MET A 88 -4.03 5.48 10.32
N LEU A 89 -2.93 5.57 9.57
CA LEU A 89 -2.93 6.14 8.23
C LEU A 89 -3.79 5.30 7.27
N GLY A 90 -3.69 3.98 7.37
CA GLY A 90 -4.53 3.04 6.64
C GLY A 90 -6.02 3.32 6.85
N PHE A 91 -6.47 3.42 8.10
CA PHE A 91 -7.86 3.73 8.44
C PHE A 91 -8.30 5.11 7.95
N ILE A 92 -7.49 6.14 8.19
CA ILE A 92 -7.78 7.52 7.77
C ILE A 92 -7.95 7.58 6.24
N MET A 93 -7.16 6.82 5.48
CA MET A 93 -7.28 6.79 4.02
C MET A 93 -8.39 5.87 3.52
N SER A 94 -8.63 4.72 4.17
CA SER A 94 -9.58 3.72 3.67
C SER A 94 -11.02 4.10 3.94
N ILE A 95 -11.32 4.71 5.10
CA ILE A 95 -12.71 5.03 5.49
C ILE A 95 -13.40 5.94 4.46
N PRO A 96 -12.81 7.08 4.03
CA PRO A 96 -13.46 7.94 3.04
C PRO A 96 -13.64 7.26 1.69
N VAL A 97 -12.67 6.45 1.25
CA VAL A 97 -12.75 5.72 -0.02
C VAL A 97 -13.89 4.71 0.02
N VAL A 98 -13.98 3.92 1.09
CA VAL A 98 -15.08 2.96 1.27
C VAL A 98 -16.42 3.69 1.35
N ALA A 99 -16.51 4.80 2.08
CA ALA A 99 -17.73 5.58 2.18
C ALA A 99 -18.18 6.14 0.82
N ILE A 100 -17.25 6.68 0.01
CA ILE A 100 -17.53 7.16 -1.35
C ILE A 100 -17.99 6.00 -2.23
N VAL A 101 -17.28 4.87 -2.22
CA VAL A 101 -17.63 3.70 -3.03
C VAL A 101 -19.01 3.18 -2.66
N LEU A 102 -19.34 3.06 -1.37
CA LEU A 102 -20.66 2.64 -0.91
C LEU A 102 -21.76 3.65 -1.28
N ALA A 103 -21.49 4.95 -1.11
CA ALA A 103 -22.44 5.99 -1.50
C ALA A 103 -22.76 5.95 -3.00
N VAL A 104 -21.76 5.67 -3.84
CA VAL A 104 -21.92 5.60 -5.30
C VAL A 104 -22.58 4.29 -5.73
N LEU A 105 -22.14 3.15 -5.19
CA LEU A 105 -22.65 1.84 -5.61
C LEU A 105 -24.06 1.55 -5.10
N VAL A 106 -24.37 1.99 -3.88
CA VAL A 106 -25.66 1.70 -3.22
C VAL A 106 -26.55 2.94 -3.24
N GLY A 107 -26.03 4.09 -2.81
CA GLY A 107 -26.83 5.31 -2.66
C GLY A 107 -27.34 5.88 -3.98
N LEU A 108 -26.49 5.96 -5.00
CA LEU A 108 -26.85 6.59 -6.27
C LEU A 108 -27.98 5.84 -7.02
N PRO A 109 -27.96 4.50 -7.16
CA PRO A 109 -29.09 3.78 -7.78
C PRO A 109 -30.41 3.99 -7.02
N HIS A 110 -30.39 3.98 -5.69
CA HIS A 110 -31.58 4.23 -4.88
C HIS A 110 -32.13 5.65 -5.07
N LEU A 111 -31.25 6.65 -5.14
CA LEU A 111 -31.64 8.04 -5.41
C LEU A 111 -32.25 8.21 -6.80
N LEU A 112 -31.64 7.61 -7.83
CA LEU A 112 -32.15 7.68 -9.20
C LEU A 112 -33.50 7.00 -9.35
N HIS A 113 -33.68 5.85 -8.69
CA HIS A 113 -34.97 5.16 -8.66
C HIS A 113 -36.05 6.01 -7.97
N ALA A 114 -35.73 6.64 -6.84
CA ALA A 114 -36.64 7.54 -6.14
C ALA A 114 -37.06 8.75 -6.98
N TRP A 115 -36.21 9.19 -7.92
CA TRP A 115 -36.46 10.33 -8.81
C TRP A 115 -37.10 9.93 -10.15
N GLY A 116 -37.44 8.66 -10.34
CA GLY A 116 -38.04 8.15 -11.58
C GLY A 116 -37.10 8.20 -12.79
N LEU A 117 -35.78 8.37 -12.57
CA LEU A 117 -34.81 8.45 -13.64
C LEU A 117 -34.37 7.05 -14.07
N PRO A 118 -34.35 6.74 -15.38
CA PRO A 118 -33.88 5.44 -15.86
C PRO A 118 -32.38 5.30 -15.61
N ALA A 119 -31.99 4.34 -14.78
CA ALA A 119 -30.60 4.00 -14.54
C ALA A 119 -30.00 3.37 -15.81
N ARG A 120 -29.35 4.16 -16.66
CA ARG A 120 -28.60 3.64 -17.81
C ARG A 120 -27.36 2.89 -17.27
N PRO A 121 -27.29 1.55 -17.41
CA PRO A 121 -26.27 0.75 -16.73
C PRO A 121 -24.85 1.10 -17.20
N LEU A 122 -24.69 1.55 -18.45
CA LEU A 122 -23.40 1.98 -18.99
C LEU A 122 -22.90 3.27 -18.32
N ALA A 123 -23.77 4.26 -18.14
CA ALA A 123 -23.42 5.54 -17.51
C ALA A 123 -23.05 5.34 -16.02
N MET A 124 -23.78 4.45 -15.32
CA MET A 124 -23.48 4.09 -13.93
C MET A 124 -22.11 3.40 -13.80
N LYS A 125 -21.82 2.42 -14.67
CA LYS A 125 -20.51 1.74 -14.68
C LYS A 125 -19.36 2.73 -14.93
N PHE A 126 -19.53 3.63 -15.89
CA PHE A 126 -18.52 4.65 -16.19
C PHE A 126 -18.29 5.59 -14.99
N LEU A 127 -19.36 6.09 -14.37
CA LEU A 127 -19.28 6.96 -13.21
C LEU A 127 -18.57 6.28 -12.02
N VAL A 128 -18.89 5.01 -11.74
CA VAL A 128 -18.24 4.21 -10.70
C VAL A 128 -16.73 4.12 -10.95
N VAL A 129 -16.32 3.84 -12.19
CA VAL A 129 -14.90 3.75 -12.56
C VAL A 129 -14.19 5.08 -12.36
N VAL A 130 -14.78 6.18 -12.85
CA VAL A 130 -14.20 7.53 -12.71
C VAL A 130 -14.05 7.93 -11.24
N LEU A 131 -15.08 7.72 -10.42
CA LEU A 131 -15.04 8.07 -9.00
C LEU A 131 -14.06 7.19 -8.22
N THR A 132 -13.99 5.89 -8.55
CA THR A 132 -12.99 4.98 -7.97
C THR A 132 -11.58 5.43 -8.31
N LEU A 133 -11.33 5.78 -9.58
CA LEU A 133 -10.03 6.27 -10.03
C LEU A 133 -9.66 7.58 -9.32
N ALA A 134 -10.58 8.53 -9.24
CA ALA A 134 -10.38 9.78 -8.52
C ALA A 134 -10.06 9.54 -7.03
N ALA A 135 -10.79 8.63 -6.37
CA ALA A 135 -10.55 8.26 -5.00
C ALA A 135 -9.15 7.63 -4.81
N VAL A 136 -8.74 6.74 -5.71
CA VAL A 136 -7.39 6.16 -5.71
C VAL A 136 -6.32 7.23 -5.90
N CYS A 137 -6.51 8.19 -6.82
CA CYS A 137 -5.58 9.29 -7.04
C CYS A 137 -5.43 10.18 -5.80
N ILE A 138 -6.53 10.55 -5.14
CA ILE A 138 -6.52 11.30 -3.88
C ILE A 138 -5.79 10.51 -2.80
N MET A 139 -6.13 9.23 -2.66
CA MET A 139 -5.51 8.32 -1.69
C MET A 139 -4.00 8.26 -1.90
N LEU A 140 -3.55 8.13 -3.15
CA LEU A 140 -2.13 8.18 -3.49
C LEU A 140 -1.52 9.54 -3.17
N ALA A 141 -2.13 10.66 -3.51
CA ALA A 141 -1.59 11.98 -3.19
C ALA A 141 -1.39 12.15 -1.67
N VAL A 142 -2.39 11.80 -0.87
CA VAL A 142 -2.34 11.90 0.59
C VAL A 142 -1.33 10.92 1.18
N TYR A 143 -1.32 9.68 0.70
CA TYR A 143 -0.35 8.68 1.12
C TYR A 143 1.08 9.08 0.74
N PHE A 144 1.29 9.83 -0.35
CA PHE A 144 2.63 10.30 -0.72
C PHE A 144 3.03 11.35 0.29
N ARG A 145 2.15 12.33 0.57
CA ARG A 145 2.36 13.38 1.57
C ARG A 145 2.78 12.87 2.95
N PHE A 146 2.18 11.79 3.42
CA PHE A 146 2.54 11.22 4.72
C PHE A 146 3.62 10.15 4.66
N GLY A 147 4.16 9.84 3.47
CA GLY A 147 5.28 8.92 3.34
C GLY A 147 6.37 9.28 4.34
N LEU A 148 6.71 10.58 4.41
CA LEU A 148 7.68 11.26 5.30
C LEU A 148 7.70 10.75 6.74
N LEU A 149 6.50 10.65 7.29
CA LEU A 149 6.25 10.37 8.68
C LEU A 149 6.77 8.99 9.06
N GLY A 150 6.73 8.04 8.12
CA GLY A 150 7.23 6.69 8.29
C GLY A 150 8.71 6.63 8.68
N CYS A 151 9.61 7.32 7.96
CA CYS A 151 11.03 7.28 8.35
C CYS A 151 11.26 8.02 9.66
N HIS A 152 10.63 9.18 9.86
CA HIS A 152 10.80 9.95 11.08
C HIS A 152 10.44 9.13 12.33
N VAL A 153 9.34 8.37 12.26
CA VAL A 153 8.91 7.48 13.35
C VAL A 153 9.83 6.25 13.47
N ALA A 154 10.32 5.71 12.36
CA ALA A 154 11.23 4.56 12.35
C ALA A 154 12.62 4.86 12.95
N ILE A 155 13.13 6.08 12.78
CA ILE A 155 14.37 6.53 13.46
C ILE A 155 14.13 6.86 14.94
N GLY A 156 12.87 7.02 15.35
CA GLY A 156 12.49 7.19 16.76
C GLY A 156 11.87 8.54 17.10
N GLY A 157 11.66 9.41 16.12
CA GLY A 157 10.97 10.70 16.27
C GLY A 157 9.48 10.56 16.58
N GLN A 158 8.87 11.66 17.02
CA GLN A 158 7.45 11.73 17.33
C GLN A 158 6.61 12.01 16.09
N ALA A 159 5.39 11.48 16.02
CA ALA A 159 4.54 11.64 14.84
C ALA A 159 3.93 13.06 14.76
N SER A 160 4.54 13.96 13.98
CA SER A 160 4.05 15.32 13.74
C SER A 160 3.31 15.46 12.40
N TRP A 161 2.03 15.08 12.37
CA TRP A 161 1.19 15.07 11.15
C TRP A 161 1.15 16.41 10.41
N ARG A 162 1.04 17.52 11.14
CA ARG A 162 0.97 18.87 10.56
C ARG A 162 2.31 19.29 9.93
N ALA A 163 3.43 18.88 10.52
CA ALA A 163 4.76 19.16 9.98
C ALA A 163 4.96 18.38 8.67
N ALA A 164 4.69 17.08 8.68
CA ALA A 164 4.79 16.21 7.50
C ALA A 164 3.90 16.70 6.33
N TRP A 165 2.70 17.21 6.63
CA TRP A 165 1.81 17.75 5.60
C TRP A 165 2.33 19.04 4.97
N ARG A 166 2.87 19.97 5.77
CA ARG A 166 3.44 21.24 5.27
C ARG A 166 4.69 20.99 4.43
N ASP A 167 5.58 20.14 4.91
CA ASP A 167 6.88 19.84 4.28
C ASP A 167 6.73 19.15 2.91
N SER A 168 5.71 18.31 2.78
CA SER A 168 5.48 17.54 1.57
C SER A 168 4.74 18.29 0.45
N ARG A 169 4.08 19.41 0.75
CA ARG A 169 3.15 20.09 -0.17
C ARG A 169 3.80 20.48 -1.49
N GLU A 170 5.00 21.03 -1.43
CA GLU A 170 5.73 21.58 -2.58
C GLU A 170 6.45 20.49 -3.40
N HIS A 171 6.69 19.32 -2.80
CA HIS A 171 7.54 18.28 -3.38
C HIS A 171 6.78 16.99 -3.77
N VAL A 172 5.45 16.93 -3.56
CA VAL A 172 4.64 15.71 -3.83
C VAL A 172 4.98 15.06 -5.16
N TRP A 173 5.05 15.86 -6.23
CA TRP A 173 5.31 15.36 -7.58
C TRP A 173 6.72 14.82 -7.74
N SER A 174 7.73 15.48 -7.18
CA SER A 174 9.11 15.00 -7.18
C SER A 174 9.26 13.68 -6.42
N ILE A 175 8.57 13.55 -5.29
CA ILE A 175 8.54 12.33 -4.48
C ILE A 175 7.84 11.20 -5.22
N PHE A 176 6.70 11.50 -5.85
CA PHE A 176 5.98 10.56 -6.70
C PHE A 176 6.86 10.07 -7.84
N ALA A 177 7.47 10.99 -8.59
CA ALA A 177 8.35 10.67 -9.72
C ALA A 177 9.55 9.83 -9.28
N ALA A 178 10.21 10.18 -8.18
CA ALA A 178 11.33 9.38 -7.65
C ALA A 178 10.92 7.95 -7.31
N HIS A 179 9.75 7.77 -6.67
CA HIS A 179 9.22 6.43 -6.41
C HIS A 179 8.92 5.70 -7.71
N PHE A 180 8.21 6.35 -8.63
CA PHE A 180 7.81 5.78 -9.90
C PHE A 180 9.02 5.29 -10.69
N VAL A 181 10.02 6.15 -10.88
CA VAL A 181 11.29 5.82 -11.56
C VAL A 181 12.02 4.69 -10.85
N THR A 182 12.05 4.67 -9.51
CA THR A 182 12.71 3.58 -8.79
C THR A 182 11.96 2.25 -8.90
N TRP A 183 10.65 2.27 -9.13
CA TRP A 183 9.82 1.08 -9.30
C TRP A 183 9.87 0.51 -10.72
N LEU A 184 10.17 1.32 -11.74
CA LEU A 184 10.26 0.88 -13.14
C LEU A 184 11.17 -0.34 -13.36
N PRO A 185 12.42 -0.40 -12.85
CA PRO A 185 13.28 -1.57 -13.08
C PRO A 185 12.72 -2.84 -12.42
N ILE A 186 12.13 -2.71 -11.23
CA ILE A 186 11.48 -3.83 -10.53
C ILE A 186 10.30 -4.32 -11.35
N LEU A 187 9.48 -3.39 -11.85
CA LEU A 187 8.32 -3.72 -12.68
C LEU A 187 8.73 -4.40 -13.99
N ALA A 188 9.81 -3.94 -14.63
CA ALA A 188 10.33 -4.55 -15.85
C ALA A 188 10.80 -5.99 -15.61
N VAL A 189 11.59 -6.24 -14.56
CA VAL A 189 12.01 -7.61 -14.16
C VAL A 189 10.79 -8.49 -13.87
N TRP A 190 9.80 -7.94 -13.17
CA TRP A 190 8.56 -8.63 -12.85
C TRP A 190 7.77 -9.05 -14.10
N ILE A 191 7.59 -8.14 -15.04
CA ILE A 191 6.91 -8.42 -16.32
C ILE A 191 7.71 -9.47 -17.09
N ALA A 192 9.04 -9.34 -17.17
CA ALA A 192 9.90 -10.30 -17.86
C ALA A 192 9.77 -11.71 -17.26
N LEU A 193 9.85 -11.85 -15.93
CA LEU A 193 9.66 -13.14 -15.25
C LEU A 193 8.27 -13.71 -15.54
N PHE A 194 7.22 -12.88 -15.48
CA PHE A 194 5.86 -13.31 -15.79
C PHE A 194 5.72 -13.85 -17.22
N VAL A 195 6.27 -13.12 -18.21
CA VAL A 195 6.24 -13.52 -19.62
C VAL A 195 7.02 -14.80 -19.84
N VAL A 196 8.26 -14.90 -19.33
CA VAL A 196 9.11 -16.09 -19.49
C VAL A 196 8.42 -17.34 -18.95
N MET A 197 7.84 -17.25 -17.76
CA MET A 197 7.11 -18.38 -17.19
C MET A 197 5.87 -18.75 -17.99
N HIS A 198 5.10 -17.76 -18.46
CA HIS A 198 3.89 -18.03 -19.23
C HIS A 198 4.22 -18.72 -20.56
N VAL A 199 5.27 -18.25 -21.25
CA VAL A 199 5.78 -18.87 -22.47
C VAL A 199 6.29 -20.28 -22.19
N HIS A 200 7.07 -20.46 -21.12
CA HIS A 200 7.60 -21.78 -20.73
C HIS A 200 6.47 -22.77 -20.42
N ALA A 201 5.52 -22.39 -19.56
CA ALA A 201 4.35 -23.18 -19.21
C ALA A 201 3.55 -23.61 -20.46
N LYS A 202 3.33 -22.68 -21.39
CA LYS A 202 2.68 -22.98 -22.67
C LYS A 202 3.50 -23.95 -23.53
N SER A 203 4.83 -23.81 -23.56
CA SER A 203 5.71 -24.68 -24.35
C SER A 203 5.74 -26.13 -23.86
N VAL A 204 5.61 -26.36 -22.56
CA VAL A 204 5.59 -27.71 -21.97
C VAL A 204 4.18 -28.28 -21.79
N GLY A 205 3.14 -27.53 -22.17
CA GLY A 205 1.74 -27.95 -22.02
C GLY A 205 1.24 -28.02 -20.57
N VAL A 206 1.93 -27.37 -19.62
CA VAL A 206 1.59 -27.39 -18.19
C VAL A 206 1.00 -26.02 -17.80
N PRO A 207 -0.13 -25.96 -17.07
CA PRO A 207 -0.67 -24.69 -16.60
C PRO A 207 0.28 -24.03 -15.58
N VAL A 208 0.33 -22.69 -15.57
CA VAL A 208 1.11 -21.94 -14.56
C VAL A 208 0.56 -22.25 -13.17
N SER A 209 1.38 -22.87 -12.33
CA SER A 209 0.99 -23.23 -10.96
C SER A 209 0.66 -21.97 -10.14
N PRO A 210 -0.49 -21.92 -9.46
CA PRO A 210 -0.83 -20.83 -8.53
C PRO A 210 0.22 -20.61 -7.44
N GLY A 211 0.90 -21.68 -7.01
CA GLY A 211 1.97 -21.60 -6.01
C GLY A 211 3.14 -20.74 -6.50
N TRP A 212 3.49 -20.83 -7.78
CA TRP A 212 4.59 -20.07 -8.35
C TRP A 212 4.29 -18.58 -8.47
N ILE A 213 3.04 -18.24 -8.83
CA ILE A 213 2.55 -16.85 -8.81
C ILE A 213 2.59 -16.29 -7.38
N ALA A 214 2.19 -17.09 -6.38
CA ALA A 214 2.25 -16.71 -4.98
C ALA A 214 3.70 -16.46 -4.51
N CYS A 215 4.64 -17.36 -4.84
CA CYS A 215 6.05 -17.21 -4.52
C CYS A 215 6.63 -15.92 -5.10
N LEU A 216 6.39 -15.66 -6.39
CA LEU A 216 6.83 -14.41 -7.01
C LEU A 216 6.22 -13.20 -6.32
N ARG A 217 4.92 -13.23 -6.03
CA ARG A 217 4.21 -12.13 -5.36
C ARG A 217 4.86 -11.80 -4.02
N VAL A 218 5.18 -12.82 -3.23
CA VAL A 218 5.83 -12.66 -1.94
C VAL A 218 7.23 -12.09 -2.13
N PHE A 219 8.05 -12.70 -3.00
CA PHE A 219 9.41 -12.25 -3.27
C PHE A 219 9.45 -10.79 -3.72
N GLY A 220 8.66 -10.44 -4.73
CA GLY A 220 8.64 -9.08 -5.23
C GLY A 220 8.00 -8.08 -4.26
N SER A 221 7.13 -8.51 -3.35
CA SER A 221 6.70 -7.64 -2.26
C SER A 221 7.87 -7.30 -1.33
N PHE A 222 8.76 -8.25 -1.01
CA PHE A 222 9.92 -7.98 -0.17
C PHE A 222 10.95 -7.11 -0.90
N VAL A 223 11.26 -7.40 -2.17
CA VAL A 223 12.14 -6.56 -3.01
C VAL A 223 11.56 -5.15 -3.14
N GLY A 224 10.25 -5.06 -3.38
CA GLY A 224 9.52 -3.80 -3.46
C GLY A 224 9.55 -3.04 -2.14
N THR A 225 9.40 -3.73 -1.00
CA THR A 225 9.50 -3.16 0.36
C THR A 225 10.90 -2.64 0.65
N TYR A 226 11.92 -3.45 0.38
CA TYR A 226 13.32 -3.14 0.62
C TYR A 226 13.72 -1.91 -0.20
N THR A 227 13.46 -1.98 -1.51
CA THR A 227 13.76 -0.87 -2.42
C THR A 227 12.97 0.35 -1.98
N SER A 228 11.68 0.18 -1.67
CA SER A 228 10.85 1.23 -1.08
C SER A 228 11.49 1.85 0.14
N SER A 229 12.00 1.07 1.07
CA SER A 229 12.62 1.62 2.25
C SER A 229 13.97 2.31 1.94
N ALA A 230 14.70 1.89 0.91
CA ALA A 230 15.97 2.51 0.52
C ALA A 230 15.82 3.94 -0.05
N CYS A 231 14.97 4.18 -1.08
CA CYS A 231 14.76 5.59 -1.51
C CYS A 231 13.94 6.37 -0.49
N ALA A 232 13.42 5.73 0.56
CA ALA A 232 12.68 6.41 1.63
C ALA A 232 13.65 7.26 2.37
N SER A 233 14.70 6.59 2.82
CA SER A 233 15.83 7.15 3.52
C SER A 233 16.52 8.18 2.65
N TRP A 234 16.73 7.90 1.35
CA TRP A 234 17.33 8.88 0.44
C TRP A 234 16.51 10.18 0.33
N LEU A 235 15.21 10.06 0.03
CA LEU A 235 14.30 11.21 -0.03
C LEU A 235 14.13 11.86 1.35
N TYR A 236 14.19 11.09 2.44
CA TYR A 236 14.18 11.57 3.83
C TYR A 236 15.32 12.55 4.04
N ARG A 237 16.56 12.12 3.78
CA ARG A 237 17.75 12.99 3.87
C ARG A 237 17.62 14.25 3.02
N ARG A 238 17.02 14.17 1.83
CA ARG A 238 16.91 15.31 0.91
C ARG A 238 15.84 16.33 1.27
N PHE A 239 14.68 15.88 1.74
CA PHE A 239 13.50 16.74 1.89
C PHE A 239 13.08 17.00 3.34
N ALA A 240 13.51 16.19 4.32
CA ALA A 240 12.98 16.26 5.69
C ALA A 240 13.62 17.33 6.58
N ALA A 241 14.19 18.40 6.01
CA ALA A 241 14.90 19.42 6.78
C ALA A 241 14.00 19.99 7.90
N ARG A 242 12.76 20.38 7.59
CA ARG A 242 11.85 20.97 8.59
C ARG A 242 11.41 19.99 9.68
N LEU A 243 11.28 18.71 9.36
CA LEU A 243 10.92 17.65 10.32
C LEU A 243 12.03 17.38 11.36
N LEU A 244 13.27 17.72 11.04
CA LEU A 244 14.41 17.57 11.95
C LEU A 244 14.58 18.77 12.90
N PHE A 245 14.05 19.94 12.53
CA PHE A 245 14.22 21.17 13.31
C PHE A 245 12.99 21.60 14.14
N GLU A 246 11.82 20.96 13.95
CA GLU A 246 10.60 21.22 14.74
C GLU A 246 10.46 20.29 15.98
N THR A 247 11.46 19.44 16.28
CA THR A 247 11.52 18.58 17.48
C THR A 247 12.46 19.14 18.53
#